data_AF-A0A6A5KC84-F1
#
_entry.id   AF-A0A6A5KC84-F1
#
_cell.length_a   1.000
_cell.length_b   1.000
_cell.length_c   1.000
_cell.angle_alpha   90.00
_cell.angle_beta   90.00
_cell.angle_gamma   90.00
#
_symmetry.space_group_name_H-M   'P 1'
#
loop_
_entity.id
_entity.type
_entity.pdbx_description
1 polymer ?
#
loop_
_entity_poly.entity_id
_entity_poly.type
_entity_poly.pdbx_seq_one_letter_code
_entity_poly.pdbx_strand_id
1 'polypeptide(L)' 'MAYSRILNPRNLALFSIASLGSGYFMVKSRALSDKQRTRAEGDYTVTVDRSGGGI' A
#
# COMPACT_ATOMS: atom_id res chain seq x y z
N MET A 1 38.05 -21.60 -7.62
CA MET A 1 36.62 -21.25 -7.45
C MET A 1 36.51 -19.77 -7.13
N ALA A 2 36.03 -18.95 -8.07
CA ALA A 2 35.82 -17.52 -7.82
C ALA A 2 34.53 -17.35 -7.02
N TYR A 3 34.64 -17.09 -5.72
CA TYR A 3 33.47 -16.79 -4.89
C TYR A 3 32.94 -15.42 -5.30
N SER A 4 31.78 -15.40 -5.96
CA SER A 4 31.08 -14.16 -6.28
C SER A 4 30.67 -13.48 -4.98
N ARG A 5 31.28 -12.32 -4.69
CA ARG A 5 30.91 -11.48 -3.54
C ARG A 5 29.45 -10.99 -3.61
N ILE A 6 28.88 -10.96 -4.82
CA ILE A 6 27.52 -10.48 -5.08
C ILE A 6 26.51 -11.59 -4.78
N LEU A 7 26.76 -12.83 -5.22
CA LEU A 7 25.92 -14.01 -5.00
C LEU A 7 26.25 -14.71 -3.67
N ASN A 8 26.46 -13.92 -2.61
CA ASN A 8 26.60 -14.44 -1.25
C ASN A 8 25.20 -14.74 -0.68
N PRO A 9 24.97 -15.82 0.10
CA PRO A 9 23.63 -16.19 0.58
C PRO A 9 22.92 -15.08 1.34
N ARG A 10 23.69 -14.23 2.04
CA ARG A 10 23.16 -13.05 2.75
C ARG A 10 22.48 -12.06 1.81
N ASN A 11 23.09 -11.76 0.67
CA ASN A 11 22.51 -10.83 -0.30
C ASN A 11 21.27 -11.45 -0.96
N LEU A 12 21.32 -12.74 -1.26
CA LEU A 12 20.18 -13.48 -1.82
C LEU A 12 18.99 -13.50 -0.85
N ALA A 13 19.23 -13.69 0.45
CA ALA A 13 18.18 -13.60 1.48
C ALA A 13 17.55 -12.20 1.54
N LEU A 14 18.36 -11.14 1.48
CA LEU A 14 17.85 -9.76 1.45
C LEU A 14 17.01 -9.49 0.20
N PHE A 15 17.44 -9.95 -0.98
CA PHE A 15 16.67 -9.83 -2.21
C PHE A 15 15.35 -10.62 -2.14
N SER A 16 15.35 -11.82 -1.58
CA SER A 16 14.13 -12.61 -1.39
C SER A 16 13.12 -11.91 -0.47
N ILE A 17 13.59 -11.35 0.66
CA ILE A 17 12.74 -10.58 1.59
C ILE A 17 12.21 -9.32 0.92
N ALA A 18 13.06 -8.59 0.19
CA ALA A 18 12.65 -7.38 -0.52
C ALA A 18 11.58 -7.69 -1.57
N SER A 19 11.78 -8.74 -2.37
CA SER A 19 10.86 -9.16 -3.43
C SER A 19 9.50 -9.64 -2.89
N LEU A 20 9.50 -10.49 -1.86
CA LEU A 20 8.24 -10.96 -1.24
C LEU A 20 7.56 -9.82 -0.46
N GLY A 21 8.33 -9.04 0.29
CA GLY A 21 7.83 -7.93 1.10
C GLY A 21 7.21 -6.83 0.24
N SER A 22 7.87 -6.41 -0.84
CA SER A 22 7.33 -5.40 -1.75
C SER A 22 6.04 -5.87 -2.41
N GLY A 23 5.98 -7.13 -2.82
CA GLY A 23 4.76 -7.73 -3.39
C GLY A 23 3.60 -7.70 -2.39
N TYR A 24 3.84 -8.10 -1.15
CA TYR A 24 2.82 -8.09 -0.10
C TYR A 24 2.32 -6.67 0.22
N PHE A 25 3.24 -5.71 0.37
CA PHE A 25 2.88 -4.32 0.61
C PHE A 25 2.10 -3.71 -0.56
N MET A 26 2.46 -4.06 -1.80
CA MET A 26 1.77 -3.58 -3.00
C MET A 26 0.35 -4.16 -3.14
N VAL A 27 0.17 -5.44 -2.83
CA VAL A 27 -1.18 -6.06 -2.81
C VAL A 27 -2.03 -5.45 -1.70
N LYS A 28 -1.47 -5.25 -0.50
CA LYS A 28 -2.18 -4.64 0.63
C LYS A 28 -2.59 -3.19 0.34
N SER A 29 -1.71 -2.39 -0.26
CA SER A 29 -2.03 -1.00 -0.60
C SER A 29 -3.09 -0.92 -1.70
N ARG A 30 -3.04 -1.79 -2.71
CA ARG A 30 -4.12 -1.91 -3.71
C ARG A 30 -5.46 -2.29 -3.09
N ALA A 31 -5.49 -3.28 -2.20
CA ALA A 31 -6.73 -3.68 -1.51
C ALA A 31 -7.32 -2.54 -0.66
N LEU A 32 -6.47 -1.73 -0.02
CA LEU A 32 -6.91 -0.53 0.71
C LEU A 32 -7.44 0.56 -0.24
N SER A 33 -6.77 0.79 -1.37
CA SER A 33 -7.23 1.74 -2.39
C SER A 33 -8.55 1.33 -3.04
N ASP A 34 -8.73 0.05 -3.35
CA ASP A 34 -10.00 -0.48 -3.88
C ASP A 34 -11.14 -0.34 -2.86
N LYS A 35 -10.85 -0.55 -1.57
CA LYS A 35 -11.82 -0.31 -0.48
C LYS A 35 -12.20 1.17 -0.35
N GLN A 36 -11.25 2.08 -0.55
CA GLN A 36 -11.53 3.52 -0.56
C GLN A 36 -12.33 3.95 -1.79
N ARG A 37 -12.01 3.38 -2.96
CA ARG A 37 -12.71 3.66 -4.22
C ARG A 37 -14.16 3.17 -4.19
N THR A 38 -14.39 1.97 -3.67
CA THR A 38 -15.76 1.43 -3.48
C THR A 38 -16.56 2.21 -2.44
N ARG A 39 -15.92 2.74 -1.39
CA ARG A 39 -16.57 3.73 -0.52
C ARG A 39 -16.89 5.02 -1.26
N ALA A 40 -15.95 5.59 -2.01
CA ALA A 40 -16.18 6.84 -2.75
C ALA A 40 -17.26 6.71 -3.85
N GLU A 41 -17.44 5.54 -4.45
CA GLU A 41 -18.52 5.27 -5.43
C GLU A 41 -19.90 5.09 -4.76
N GLY A 42 -19.96 4.78 -3.45
CA GLY A 42 -21.20 4.60 -2.70
C GLY A 42 -21.56 5.74 -1.73
N ASP A 43 -20.61 6.60 -1.38
CA ASP A 43 -20.79 7.74 -0.47
C ASP A 43 -21.20 8.99 -1.25
N TYR A 44 -22.49 9.09 -1.61
CA TYR A 44 -23.15 10.38 -1.84
C TYR A 44 -23.41 11.08 -0.50
N THR A 45 -22.42 11.10 0.40
CA THR A 45 -22.52 11.84 1.66
C THR A 45 -22.37 13.32 1.35
N VAL A 46 -23.51 13.98 1.18
CA VAL A 46 -23.62 15.44 1.18
C VAL A 46 -23.06 15.91 2.52
N THR A 47 -21.86 16.48 2.50
CA THR A 47 -21.37 17.30 3.60
C THR A 47 -22.28 18.52 3.64
N VAL A 48 -23.34 18.43 4.43
CA VAL A 48 -24.17 19.59 4.74
C VAL A 48 -23.30 20.47 5.62
N ASP A 49 -22.66 21.47 5.02
CA ASP A 49 -22.08 22.56 5.76
C ASP A 49 -23.24 23.20 6.53
N ARG A 50 -23.41 22.82 7.80
CA ARG A 50 -24.24 23.57 8.74
C ARG A 50 -23.51 24.89 8.96
N SER A 51 -23.68 25.81 8.01
CA SER A 51 -23.54 27.23 8.25
C SER A 51 -24.61 27.58 9.30
N GLY A 52 -24.24 27.38 10.56
CA GLY A 52 -24.99 27.83 11.71
C GLY A 52 -24.96 29.34 11.70
N GLY A 53 -25.93 29.94 10.99
CA GLY A 53 -26.26 31.35 11.12
C GLY A 53 -26.61 31.62 12.58
N GLY A 54 -25.66 32.19 13.29
CA GLY A 54 -25.88 32.76 14.62
C GLY A 54 -26.84 33.93 14.49
N ILE A 55 -28.01 33.78 15.09
CA ILE A 55 -28.87 34.87 15.55
C ILE A 55 -28.51 35.19 17.01
#